data_AF-A0A9I9ELR8-F1
#
_entry.id   AF-A0A9I9ELR8-F1
#
_cell.length_a   1.000
_cell.length_b   1.000
_cell.length_c   1.000
_cell.angle_alpha   90.00
_cell.angle_beta   90.00
_cell.angle_gamma   90.00
#
_symmetry.space_group_name_H-M   'P 1'
#
loop_
_entity.id
_entity.type
_entity.pdbx_description
1 polymer ?
#
loop_
_entity_poly.entity_id
_entity_poly.type
_entity_poly.pdbx_seq_one_letter_code
_entity_poly.pdbx_strand_id
1 'polypeptide(L)'
;MNRFVEHQMLITFKEFRTDCHRHFKKYSDPEEARANPPNILVGRHEDWYFLWDHYVSRAFQEQSRTNKAARQKQPYNHNSGSKLFLQ
;
A
#
# COMPACT_ATOMS: atom_id res chain seq x y z
N MET A 1 4.45 18.51 19.61
CA MET A 1 4.51 17.04 19.81
C MET A 1 3.54 16.29 18.88
N ASN A 2 2.30 16.77 18.69
CA ASN A 2 1.31 16.10 17.81
C ASN A 2 1.73 15.94 16.34
N ARG A 3 2.29 16.98 15.68
CA ARG A 3 2.71 16.88 14.27
C ARG A 3 3.73 15.78 13.99
N PHE A 4 4.63 15.50 14.95
CA PHE A 4 5.62 14.44 14.79
C PHE A 4 4.95 13.07 14.86
N VAL A 5 4.06 12.87 15.84
CA VAL A 5 3.29 11.62 15.99
C VAL A 5 2.41 11.38 14.76
N GLU A 6 1.68 12.40 14.30
CA GLU A 6 0.86 12.34 13.08
C GLU A 6 1.69 11.97 11.85
N HIS A 7 2.88 12.56 11.72
CA HIS A 7 3.78 12.27 10.61
C HIS A 7 4.30 10.83 10.66
N GLN A 8 4.73 10.36 11.82
CA GLN A 8 5.17 8.98 12.01
C GLN A 8 4.03 8.00 11.72
N MET A 9 2.83 8.25 12.25
CA MET A 9 1.65 7.44 11.96
C MET A 9 1.33 7.41 10.46
N LEU A 10 1.42 8.54 9.76
CA LEU A 10 1.20 8.60 8.32
C LEU A 10 2.24 7.78 7.54
N ILE A 11 3.52 7.84 7.93
CA ILE A 11 4.58 7.05 7.30
C ILE A 11 4.34 5.56 7.53
N THR A 12 4.17 5.14 8.79
CA THR A 12 3.93 3.74 9.15
C THR A 12 2.69 3.20 8.45
N PHE A 13 1.63 4.00 8.34
CA PHE A 13 0.42 3.59 7.63
C PHE A 13 0.64 3.44 6.12
N LYS A 14 1.45 4.31 5.50
CA LYS A 14 1.83 4.18 4.08
C LYS A 14 2.66 2.91 3.82
N GLU A 15 3.61 2.61 4.71
CA GLU A 15 4.42 1.39 4.64
C GLU A 15 3.54 0.15 4.78
N PHE A 16 2.68 0.12 5.82
CA PHE A 16 1.72 -0.95 6.03
C PHE A 16 0.85 -1.22 4.80
N ARG A 17 0.25 -0.17 4.19
CA ARG A 17 -0.56 -0.33 2.97
C ARG A 17 0.25 -0.85 1.79
N THR A 18 1.49 -0.38 1.65
CA THR A 18 2.41 -0.80 0.58
C THR A 18 2.76 -2.28 0.73
N ASP A 19 3.01 -2.73 1.96
CA ASP A 19 3.36 -4.09 2.29
C ASP A 19 2.19 -5.06 2.07
N CYS A 20 0.99 -4.69 2.50
CA CYS A 20 -0.22 -5.48 2.26
C CYS A 20 -0.49 -5.65 0.76
N HIS A 21 -0.41 -4.56 -0.02
CA HIS A 21 -0.63 -4.62 -1.46
C HIS A 21 0.48 -5.41 -2.19
N ARG A 22 1.73 -5.32 -1.73
CA ARG A 22 2.84 -6.13 -2.25
C ARG A 22 2.64 -7.61 -1.96
N HIS A 23 2.15 -7.96 -0.78
CA HIS A 23 1.82 -9.34 -0.43
C HIS A 23 0.67 -9.88 -1.28
N PHE A 24 -0.43 -9.13 -1.40
CA PHE A 24 -1.55 -9.46 -2.28
C PHE A 24 -1.08 -9.77 -3.71
N LYS A 25 -0.20 -8.95 -4.28
CA LYS A 25 0.31 -9.11 -5.65
C LYS A 25 1.22 -10.31 -5.90
N LYS A 26 1.64 -11.05 -4.86
CA LYS A 26 2.40 -12.29 -5.05
C LYS A 26 1.54 -13.41 -5.65
N TYR A 27 0.24 -13.32 -5.45
CA TYR A 27 -0.73 -14.29 -5.90
C TYR A 27 -1.35 -13.83 -7.22
N SER A 28 -1.45 -14.74 -8.18
CA SER A 28 -2.16 -14.51 -9.45
C SER A 28 -3.66 -14.68 -9.27
N ASP A 29 -4.06 -15.61 -8.40
CA ASP A 29 -5.45 -15.89 -8.08
C ASP A 29 -5.91 -15.06 -6.85
N PRO A 30 -6.97 -14.26 -6.98
CA PRO A 30 -7.52 -13.51 -5.86
C PRO A 30 -8.02 -14.40 -4.72
N GLU A 31 -8.55 -15.60 -5.00
CA GLU A 31 -9.04 -16.49 -3.94
C GLU A 31 -7.88 -17.05 -3.12
N GLU A 32 -6.79 -17.47 -3.77
CA GLU A 32 -5.54 -17.83 -3.11
C GLU A 32 -4.99 -16.67 -2.26
N ALA A 33 -5.00 -15.44 -2.78
CA ALA A 33 -4.58 -14.26 -2.01
C ALA A 33 -5.44 -14.08 -0.74
N ARG A 34 -6.75 -14.30 -0.85
CA ARG A 34 -7.70 -14.15 0.27
C ARG A 34 -7.41 -15.14 1.41
N ALA A 35 -7.06 -16.38 1.07
CA ALA A 35 -6.75 -17.43 2.04
C ALA A 35 -5.41 -17.21 2.78
N ASN A 36 -4.52 -16.37 2.25
CA ASN A 36 -3.15 -16.20 2.74
C ASN A 36 -2.86 -14.78 3.23
N PRO A 37 -3.37 -14.35 4.40
CA PRO A 37 -3.10 -13.03 4.95
C PRO A 37 -1.60 -12.83 5.23
N PRO A 38 -1.08 -11.59 5.15
CA PRO A 38 0.27 -11.29 5.60
C PRO A 38 0.40 -11.53 7.11
N ASN A 39 1.59 -11.94 7.59
CA ASN A 39 1.82 -12.27 9.00
C ASN A 39 1.35 -11.20 9.99
N ILE A 40 1.49 -9.91 9.62
CA ILE A 40 1.05 -8.78 10.46
C ILE A 40 -0.47 -8.73 10.69
N LEU A 41 -1.25 -9.41 9.86
CA LEU A 41 -2.71 -9.51 9.94
C LEU A 41 -3.20 -10.90 10.37
N VAL A 42 -2.31 -11.81 10.77
CA VAL A 42 -2.72 -13.08 11.38
C VAL A 42 -3.48 -12.79 12.67
N GLY A 43 -4.69 -13.31 12.80
CA GLY A 43 -5.61 -12.98 13.90
C GLY A 43 -6.41 -11.69 13.69
N ARG A 44 -6.22 -10.97 12.58
CA ARG A 44 -7.00 -9.79 12.16
C ARG A 44 -7.65 -10.03 10.79
N HIS A 45 -8.35 -11.16 10.67
CA HIS A 45 -8.87 -11.64 9.38
C HIS A 45 -9.86 -10.65 8.74
N GLU A 46 -10.67 -9.94 9.53
CA GLU A 46 -11.58 -8.90 9.02
C GLU A 46 -10.84 -7.74 8.35
N ASP A 47 -9.73 -7.28 8.94
CA ASP A 47 -8.89 -6.23 8.35
C ASP A 47 -8.30 -6.70 7.01
N TRP A 48 -7.90 -7.97 6.93
CA TRP A 48 -7.41 -8.55 5.68
C TRP A 48 -8.51 -8.67 4.62
N TYR A 49 -9.70 -9.13 4.99
CA TYR A 49 -10.83 -9.22 4.05
C TYR A 49 -11.24 -7.85 3.52
N PHE A 50 -11.29 -6.83 4.38
CA PHE A 50 -11.54 -5.46 3.96
C PHE A 50 -10.49 -4.95 2.95
N LEU A 51 -9.21 -5.19 3.21
CA LEU A 51 -8.13 -4.80 2.29
C LEU A 51 -8.20 -5.58 0.98
N TRP A 52 -8.51 -6.87 1.03
CA TRP A 52 -8.69 -7.71 -0.14
C TRP A 52 -9.85 -7.22 -1.01
N ASP A 53 -11.04 -7.02 -0.42
CA ASP A 53 -12.21 -6.45 -1.10
C ASP A 53 -11.87 -5.10 -1.76
N HIS A 54 -11.13 -4.25 -1.05
CA HIS A 54 -10.64 -3.00 -1.60
C HIS A 54 -9.74 -3.21 -2.82
N TYR A 55 -8.77 -4.13 -2.75
CA TYR A 55 -7.83 -4.38 -3.85
C TYR A 55 -8.50 -5.01 -5.08
N VAL A 56 -9.47 -5.90 -4.92
CA VAL A 56 -10.21 -6.50 -6.04
C VAL A 56 -11.28 -5.57 -6.61
N SER A 57 -11.68 -4.54 -5.86
CA SER A 57 -12.68 -3.58 -6.31
C SER A 57 -12.30 -2.93 -7.64
N ARG A 58 -13.30 -2.82 -8.54
CA ARG A 58 -13.13 -2.20 -9.85
C ARG A 58 -12.59 -0.77 -9.74
N ALA A 59 -13.12 0.01 -8.79
CA ALA A 59 -12.71 1.39 -8.55
C ALA A 59 -11.20 1.48 -8.24
N PHE A 60 -10.68 0.62 -7.36
CA PHE A 60 -9.25 0.59 -7.06
C PHE A 60 -8.42 0.17 -8.26
N GLN A 61 -8.84 -0.87 -8.99
CA GLN A 61 -8.11 -1.36 -10.16
C GLN A 61 -8.04 -0.31 -11.27
N GLU A 62 -9.13 0.37 -11.56
CA GLU A 62 -9.18 1.46 -12.55
C GLU A 62 -8.32 2.65 -12.11
N GLN A 63 -8.43 3.07 -10.84
CA GLN A 63 -7.59 4.15 -10.30
C GLN A 63 -6.10 3.80 -10.37
N SER A 64 -5.75 2.55 -10.02
CA SER A 64 -4.38 2.05 -10.07
C SER A 64 -3.80 2.06 -11.49
N ARG A 65 -4.60 1.64 -12.49
CA ARG A 65 -4.24 1.70 -13.91
C ARG A 65 -3.99 3.14 -14.37
N THR A 66 -4.90 4.05 -14.06
CA THR A 66 -4.78 5.48 -14.39
C THR A 66 -3.55 6.10 -13.72
N ASN A 67 -3.33 5.84 -12.43
CA ASN A 67 -2.16 6.33 -11.70
C ASN A 67 -0.85 5.83 -12.30
N LYS A 68 -0.79 4.56 -12.72
CA LYS A 68 0.39 3.99 -13.39
C LYS A 68 0.66 4.68 -14.72
N ALA A 69 -0.37 4.88 -15.55
CA ALA A 69 -0.25 5.60 -16.81
C ALA A 69 0.17 7.07 -16.61
N ALA A 70 -0.40 7.74 -15.61
CA ALA A 70 -0.03 9.11 -15.27
C ALA A 70 1.44 9.19 -14.81
N ARG A 71 1.91 8.25 -13.98
CA ARG A 71 3.32 8.17 -13.55
C ARG A 71 4.27 7.92 -14.72
N GLN A 72 3.90 7.07 -15.67
CA GLN A 72 4.72 6.83 -16.87
C GLN A 72 4.89 8.08 -17.75
N LYS A 73 3.95 9.02 -17.67
CA LYS A 73 4.01 10.31 -18.38
C LYS A 73 4.79 11.38 -17.61
N GLN A 74 5.18 11.14 -16.36
CA GLN A 74 5.95 12.11 -15.60
C GLN A 74 7.39 12.17 -16.15
N PRO A 75 7.91 13.36 -16.50
CA PRO A 75 9.24 13.52 -17.10
C PRO A 75 10.38 13.24 -16.10
N TYR A 76 10.10 13.26 -14.80
CA TYR A 76 11.06 12.99 -13.75
C TYR A 76 10.44 12.11 -12.66
N ASN A 77 11.21 11.11 -12.21
CA ASN A 77 10.85 10.31 -11.05
C ASN A 77 11.24 11.08 -9.78
N HIS A 78 10.27 11.75 -9.15
CA HIS A 78 10.46 12.38 -7.84
C HIS A 78 10.64 11.30 -6.76
N ASN A 79 11.88 10.83 -6.62
CA ASN A 79 12.33 10.02 -5.51
C ASN A 79 12.79 10.99 -4.41
N SER A 80 11.87 11.76 -3.83
CA SER A 80 12.18 12.60 -2.69
C SER A 80 12.43 11.71 -1.47
N GLY A 81 13.58 11.05 -1.41
CA GLY A 81 14.14 10.62 -0.14
C GLY A 81 14.39 11.87 0.70
N SER A 82 14.05 11.83 1.98
CA SER A 82 14.46 12.85 2.93
C SER A 82 15.99 12.89 2.95
N LYS A 83 16.60 13.98 2.45
CA LYS A 83 18.00 14.31 2.79
C LYS A 83 18.05 14.37 4.32
N LEU A 84 18.64 13.36 4.95
CA LEU A 84 19.00 13.45 6.36
C LEU A 84 20.02 14.57 6.47
N PHE A 85 19.59 15.70 7.02
CA PHE A 85 20.50 16.76 7.44
C PHE A 85 21.12 16.29 8.75
N LEU A 86 22.09 15.37 8.66
CA LEU A 86 23.00 15.12 9.76
C LEU A 86 24.08 16.20 9.67
N GLN A 87 24.04 17.12 10.63
CA GLN A 87 25.11 18.04 10.97
C GLN A 87 25.99 17.39 12.04
#